data_AF-A0AAD5YJT0-F1
#
_entry.id   AF-A0AAD5YJT0-F1
#
_cell.length_a   1.000
_cell.length_b   1.000
_cell.length_c   1.000
_cell.angle_alpha   90.00
_cell.angle_beta   90.00
_cell.angle_gamma   90.00
#
_symmetry.space_group_name_H-M   'P 1'
#
loop_
_entity.id
_entity.type
_entity.pdbx_description
1 polymer ?
#
loop_
_entity_poly.entity_id
_entity_poly.type
_entity_poly.pdbx_seq_one_letter_code
_entity_poly.pdbx_strand_id
1 'polypeptide(L)'
;MSLILGGDAVLVRDAWAAIVPTFHQSVAHENKSQEDWVPRDLPDLEKWAYIGPYIGSRDATRRFLLFYTPEAEHRPPRQVVMRLQGYVEAANLATLGNWNGHPTSAPRAVQFLVLGPGKDGAKPHGEQMDTIERIRRFIFAYLQRSYSSSDDNSLRLQRRVFTKVTEGEHYRRLDAIEDPGGRANRIRSRWAVTHKLDIGRRNVDGTLSRLPFFGIKRGDFVDVTVTFDITNYGGKAGSSMTVPLQLLQVVQVYSPPPTKIIFSRLAGKASIQTQGFNFADDEMEE
;
A
#
# COMPACT_ATOMS: atom_id res chain seq x y z
N MET A 1 12.04 4.93 -8.97
CA MET A 1 10.82 4.93 -8.13
C MET A 1 10.03 6.13 -8.60
N SER A 2 8.81 5.92 -9.06
CA SER A 2 8.12 6.94 -9.84
C SER A 2 7.29 7.88 -8.98
N LEU A 3 7.21 9.10 -9.47
CA LEU A 3 6.44 10.20 -8.91
C LEU A 3 5.28 10.56 -9.83
N ILE A 4 4.27 11.17 -9.23
CA ILE A 4 3.04 11.55 -9.92
C ILE A 4 3.10 13.04 -10.27
N LEU A 5 2.83 13.33 -11.54
CA LEU A 5 2.66 14.68 -12.06
C LEU A 5 1.17 15.07 -12.01
N GLY A 6 0.84 16.11 -11.26
CA GLY A 6 -0.47 16.76 -11.24
C GLY A 6 -0.75 17.50 -12.54
N GLY A 7 -1.98 17.99 -12.76
CA GLY A 7 -2.44 18.53 -14.06
C GLY A 7 -1.55 19.64 -14.64
N ASP A 8 -0.95 20.46 -13.78
CA ASP A 8 -0.15 21.63 -14.16
C ASP A 8 1.34 21.32 -14.39
N ALA A 9 1.70 20.03 -14.53
CA ALA A 9 3.10 19.55 -14.55
C ALA A 9 3.87 19.80 -13.24
N VAL A 10 3.15 20.21 -12.20
CA VAL A 10 3.63 20.25 -10.83
C VAL A 10 3.60 18.84 -10.26
N LEU A 11 4.62 18.46 -9.49
CA LEU A 11 4.56 17.19 -8.78
C LEU A 11 3.52 17.25 -7.69
N VAL A 12 2.69 16.20 -7.62
CA VAL A 12 1.71 16.03 -6.54
C VAL A 12 2.35 16.23 -5.17
N ARG A 13 3.56 15.71 -5.02
CA ARG A 13 4.38 15.83 -3.81
C ARG A 13 4.73 17.27 -3.44
N ASP A 14 4.94 18.13 -4.44
CA ASP A 14 5.24 19.54 -4.25
C ASP A 14 3.94 20.33 -3.97
N ALA A 15 2.82 19.90 -4.56
CA ALA A 15 1.50 20.41 -4.19
C ALA A 15 1.16 20.09 -2.71
N TRP A 16 1.53 18.91 -2.21
CA TRP A 16 1.45 18.60 -0.78
C TRP A 16 2.37 19.47 0.08
N ALA A 17 3.58 19.76 -0.39
CA ALA A 17 4.54 20.60 0.31
C ALA A 17 4.00 21.99 0.65
N ALA A 18 3.20 22.55 -0.25
CA ALA A 18 2.57 23.86 -0.06
C ALA A 18 1.53 23.87 1.08
N ILE A 19 1.01 22.71 1.47
CA ILE A 19 -0.12 22.58 2.41
C ILE A 19 0.33 22.01 3.75
N VAL A 20 1.33 21.12 3.75
CA VAL A 20 1.79 20.43 4.95
C VAL A 20 2.88 21.25 5.65
N PRO A 21 2.66 21.73 6.89
CA PRO A 21 3.67 22.48 7.62
C PRO A 21 4.96 21.67 7.78
N THR A 22 6.11 22.33 7.70
CA THR A 22 7.45 21.72 7.93
C THR A 22 7.84 20.60 6.95
N PHE A 23 7.16 20.49 5.82
CA PHE A 23 7.54 19.56 4.77
C PHE A 23 8.79 20.03 4.02
N HIS A 24 9.96 19.88 4.63
CA HIS A 24 11.23 20.15 3.98
C HIS A 24 11.65 18.92 3.16
N GLN A 25 11.67 19.08 1.84
CA GLN A 25 12.20 18.06 0.96
C GLN A 25 13.58 18.43 0.43
N SER A 26 14.59 17.79 1.02
CA SER A 26 15.95 17.76 0.48
C SER A 26 16.11 16.59 -0.49
N VAL A 27 15.46 16.65 -1.65
CA VAL A 27 15.93 15.86 -2.80
C VAL A 27 15.98 16.82 -3.98
N ALA A 28 17.19 17.29 -4.31
CA ALA A 28 17.41 18.02 -5.55
C ALA A 28 16.91 17.17 -6.73
N HIS A 29 16.14 17.77 -7.62
CA HIS A 29 15.52 17.11 -8.78
C HIS A 29 16.43 17.05 -10.00
N GLU A 30 17.66 17.50 -9.83
CA GLU A 30 18.65 17.56 -10.87
C GLU A 30 19.02 16.10 -11.23
N ASN A 31 18.62 15.67 -12.43
CA ASN A 31 18.86 14.35 -13.03
C ASN A 31 17.79 13.25 -12.81
N LYS A 32 16.50 13.55 -13.00
CA LYS A 32 15.47 12.50 -13.14
C LYS A 32 15.26 12.08 -14.59
N SER A 33 15.18 10.78 -14.84
CA SER A 33 14.87 10.24 -16.17
C SER A 33 13.35 10.22 -16.42
N GLN A 34 12.94 9.92 -17.64
CA GLN A 34 11.52 9.78 -17.99
C GLN A 34 10.85 8.65 -17.19
N GLU A 35 11.60 7.60 -16.80
CA GLU A 35 11.11 6.50 -15.95
C GLU A 35 10.63 6.96 -14.56
N ASP A 36 11.16 8.07 -14.04
CA ASP A 36 10.84 8.58 -12.71
C ASP A 36 9.46 9.25 -12.63
N TRP A 37 8.75 9.41 -13.75
CA TRP A 37 7.45 10.05 -13.79
C TRP A 37 6.40 9.10 -14.34
N VAL A 38 5.24 9.04 -13.69
CA VAL A 38 4.11 8.28 -14.22
C VAL A 38 3.47 9.07 -15.39
N PRO A 39 3.37 8.49 -16.59
CA PRO A 39 2.73 9.16 -17.72
C PRO A 39 1.24 9.44 -17.51
N ARG A 40 0.74 10.47 -18.20
CA ARG A 40 -0.63 10.95 -18.04
C ARG A 40 -1.65 10.35 -18.99
N ASP A 41 -1.19 9.71 -20.04
CA ASP A 41 -1.98 9.16 -21.10
C ASP A 41 -1.65 7.69 -21.27
N LEU A 42 -2.62 6.93 -21.80
CA LEU A 42 -2.47 5.50 -22.00
C LEU A 42 -1.36 5.14 -23.00
N PRO A 43 -1.21 5.83 -24.14
CA PRO A 43 -0.11 5.53 -25.08
C PRO A 43 1.28 5.68 -24.45
N ASP A 44 1.51 6.71 -23.63
CA ASP A 44 2.80 6.83 -22.95
C ASP A 44 2.95 5.87 -21.77
N LEU A 45 1.86 5.45 -21.11
CA LEU A 45 1.90 4.36 -20.13
C LEU A 45 2.35 3.03 -20.75
N GLU A 46 1.91 2.71 -21.97
CA GLU A 46 2.35 1.53 -22.72
C GLU A 46 3.86 1.55 -23.04
N LYS A 47 4.41 2.73 -23.30
CA LYS A 47 5.86 2.90 -23.51
C LYS A 47 6.63 2.82 -22.19
N TRP A 48 6.03 3.28 -21.10
CA TRP A 48 6.67 3.40 -19.79
C TRP A 48 6.67 2.10 -18.97
N ALA A 49 5.61 1.29 -19.07
CA ALA A 49 5.49 0.05 -18.33
C ALA A 49 4.88 -1.08 -19.14
N TYR A 50 5.19 -2.30 -18.74
CA TYR A 50 4.59 -3.53 -19.28
C TYR A 50 4.25 -4.50 -18.15
N ILE A 51 3.39 -5.47 -18.46
CA ILE A 51 2.98 -6.50 -17.49
C ILE A 51 3.66 -7.80 -17.88
N GLY A 52 4.45 -8.34 -16.96
CA GLY A 52 5.25 -9.53 -17.20
C GLY A 52 4.96 -10.63 -16.19
N PRO A 53 5.32 -11.89 -16.51
CA PRO A 53 5.22 -12.98 -15.56
C PRO A 53 6.14 -12.75 -14.36
N TYR A 54 5.63 -13.07 -13.16
CA TYR A 54 6.42 -13.07 -11.95
C TYR A 54 7.14 -14.41 -11.79
N ILE A 55 8.37 -14.50 -12.30
CA ILE A 55 9.18 -15.74 -12.29
C ILE A 55 9.41 -16.28 -10.86
N GLY A 56 9.42 -15.40 -9.85
CA GLY A 56 9.57 -15.79 -8.44
C GLY A 56 8.27 -16.14 -7.71
N SER A 57 7.09 -16.01 -8.35
CA SER A 57 5.84 -16.24 -7.65
C SER A 57 5.55 -17.72 -7.45
N ARG A 58 5.37 -18.11 -6.19
CA ARG A 58 4.81 -19.43 -5.82
C ARG A 58 3.31 -19.36 -5.60
N ASP A 59 2.74 -18.16 -5.59
CA ASP A 59 1.31 -17.94 -5.47
C ASP A 59 0.68 -17.96 -6.86
N ALA A 60 -0.05 -19.04 -7.16
CA ALA A 60 -0.72 -19.22 -8.44
C ALA A 60 -1.72 -18.09 -8.78
N THR A 61 -2.16 -17.33 -7.78
CA THR A 61 -3.03 -16.16 -7.96
C THR A 61 -2.25 -14.91 -8.38
N ARG A 62 -0.93 -14.83 -8.13
CA ARG A 62 -0.08 -13.65 -8.38
C ARG A 62 0.96 -13.93 -9.44
N ARG A 63 0.50 -14.18 -10.67
CA ARG A 63 1.39 -14.56 -11.79
C ARG A 63 2.00 -13.37 -12.51
N PHE A 64 1.55 -12.15 -12.24
CA PHE A 64 1.93 -10.96 -13.00
C PHE A 64 2.43 -9.86 -12.07
N LEU A 65 3.38 -9.07 -12.57
CA LEU A 65 3.80 -7.81 -11.98
C LEU A 65 3.80 -6.72 -13.06
N LEU A 66 3.66 -5.47 -12.62
CA LEU A 66 3.91 -4.30 -13.44
C LEU A 66 5.40 -3.97 -13.40
N PHE A 67 6.06 -3.92 -14.56
CA PHE A 67 7.48 -3.61 -14.72
C PHE A 67 7.66 -2.32 -15.51
N TYR A 68 8.75 -1.59 -15.25
CA TYR A 68 9.22 -0.53 -16.14
C TYR A 68 9.67 -1.14 -17.47
N THR A 69 9.32 -0.49 -18.58
CA THR A 69 9.88 -0.85 -19.89
C THR A 69 11.36 -0.50 -19.89
N PRO A 70 12.25 -1.46 -20.20
CA PRO A 70 13.69 -1.20 -20.16
C PRO A 70 14.10 -0.24 -21.29
N GLU A 71 14.77 0.86 -20.96
CA GLU A 71 15.40 1.75 -21.95
C GLU A 71 16.56 1.08 -22.72
N ALA A 72 17.20 0.08 -22.11
CA ALA A 72 18.35 -0.62 -22.67
C ALA A 72 18.19 -2.14 -22.55
N GLU A 73 18.56 -2.86 -23.62
CA GLU A 73 18.32 -4.29 -23.85
C GLU A 73 18.91 -5.24 -22.79
N HIS A 74 19.78 -4.74 -21.89
CA HIS A 74 20.50 -5.56 -20.91
C HIS A 74 20.17 -5.25 -19.45
N ARG A 75 19.20 -4.35 -19.18
CA ARG A 75 18.79 -4.10 -17.78
C ARG A 75 17.78 -5.16 -17.33
N PRO A 76 17.94 -5.74 -16.13
CA PRO A 76 16.94 -6.65 -15.61
C PRO A 76 15.61 -5.92 -15.42
N PRO A 77 14.47 -6.60 -15.62
CA PRO A 77 13.15 -6.02 -15.36
C PRO A 77 13.06 -5.47 -13.94
N ARG A 78 12.60 -4.21 -13.83
CA ARG A 78 12.41 -3.53 -12.54
C ARG A 78 10.92 -3.37 -12.28
N GLN A 79 10.45 -3.84 -11.12
CA GLN A 79 9.05 -3.67 -10.74
C GLN A 79 8.74 -2.16 -10.57
N VAL A 80 7.58 -1.74 -11.05
CA VAL A 80 7.08 -0.39 -10.84
C VAL A 80 6.82 -0.17 -9.35
N VAL A 81 7.44 0.86 -8.81
CA VAL A 81 7.27 1.28 -7.41
C VAL A 81 6.99 2.77 -7.39
N MET A 82 5.91 3.17 -6.74
CA MET A 82 5.43 4.55 -6.70
C MET A 82 5.45 5.10 -5.29
N ARG A 83 5.49 6.43 -5.19
CA ARG A 83 5.26 7.15 -3.94
C ARG A 83 3.88 7.78 -3.93
N LEU A 84 3.17 7.59 -2.83
CA LEU A 84 1.92 8.28 -2.56
C LEU A 84 2.05 9.04 -1.24
N GLN A 85 1.21 10.06 -1.06
CA GLN A 85 1.18 10.86 0.16
C GLN A 85 -0.25 11.18 0.55
N GLY A 86 -0.49 11.35 1.83
CA GLY A 86 -1.82 11.71 2.33
C GLY A 86 -1.91 11.64 3.84
N TYR A 87 -3.09 11.98 4.34
CA TYR A 87 -3.39 11.90 5.77
C TYR A 87 -3.92 10.52 6.12
N VAL A 88 -3.45 9.95 7.21
CA VAL A 88 -3.91 8.64 7.69
C VAL A 88 -5.35 8.75 8.20
N GLU A 89 -6.28 8.07 7.54
CA GLU A 89 -7.67 7.95 8.00
C GLU A 89 -7.87 6.74 8.90
N ALA A 90 -7.27 5.61 8.50
CA ALA A 90 -7.27 4.36 9.25
C ALA A 90 -5.99 3.57 8.99
N ALA A 91 -5.53 2.80 9.98
CA ALA A 91 -4.35 1.98 9.84
C ALA A 91 -4.42 0.75 10.73
N ASN A 92 -3.96 -0.38 10.21
CA ASN A 92 -3.52 -1.54 10.98
C ASN A 92 -2.17 -1.99 10.44
N LEU A 93 -1.10 -1.54 11.09
CA LEU A 93 0.28 -1.84 10.70
C LEU A 93 0.95 -2.86 11.63
N ALA A 94 0.20 -3.45 12.56
CA ALA A 94 0.73 -4.45 13.49
C ALA A 94 1.40 -5.60 12.71
N THR A 95 2.46 -6.22 13.25
CA THR A 95 3.22 -7.26 12.55
C THR A 95 2.35 -8.41 12.05
N LEU A 96 1.27 -8.73 12.77
CA LEU A 96 0.31 -9.78 12.41
C LEU A 96 -0.95 -9.25 11.70
N GLY A 97 -1.01 -7.95 11.40
CA GLY A 97 -2.13 -7.28 10.73
C GLY A 97 -3.46 -7.52 11.44
N ASN A 98 -4.51 -7.86 10.68
CA ASN A 98 -5.83 -8.21 11.20
C ASN A 98 -6.01 -9.71 11.47
N TRP A 99 -4.93 -10.49 11.63
CA TRP A 99 -5.02 -11.91 11.90
C TRP A 99 -5.66 -12.20 13.26
N ASN A 100 -6.69 -13.06 13.29
CA ASN A 100 -7.41 -13.40 14.52
C ASN A 100 -6.74 -14.53 15.34
N GLY A 101 -5.68 -15.15 14.83
CA GLY A 101 -4.97 -16.25 15.49
C GLY A 101 -5.32 -17.65 15.00
N HIS A 102 -6.32 -17.80 14.13
CA HIS A 102 -6.68 -19.09 13.53
C HIS A 102 -5.83 -19.40 12.29
N PRO A 103 -5.36 -20.65 12.10
CA PRO A 103 -4.58 -21.01 10.90
C PRO A 103 -5.30 -20.75 9.57
N THR A 104 -6.64 -20.91 9.54
CA THR A 104 -7.48 -20.74 8.34
C THR A 104 -7.65 -19.28 7.91
N SER A 105 -7.41 -18.31 8.81
CA SER A 105 -7.48 -16.88 8.50
C SER A 105 -6.12 -16.28 8.12
N ALA A 106 -5.01 -17.01 8.34
CA ALA A 106 -3.66 -16.54 8.00
C ALA A 106 -3.50 -16.10 6.53
N PRO A 107 -4.05 -16.81 5.51
CA PRO A 107 -3.93 -16.38 4.12
C PRO A 107 -4.58 -15.02 3.85
N ARG A 108 -5.63 -14.68 4.61
CA ARG A 108 -6.45 -13.47 4.47
C ARG A 108 -5.95 -12.31 5.33
N ALA A 109 -5.00 -12.57 6.23
CA ALA A 109 -4.50 -11.53 7.12
C ALA A 109 -3.72 -10.47 6.36
N VAL A 110 -4.09 -9.22 6.59
CA VAL A 110 -3.51 -8.04 5.95
C VAL A 110 -3.13 -6.99 6.98
N GLN A 111 -2.03 -6.32 6.69
CA GLN A 111 -1.77 -4.95 7.16
C GLN A 111 -2.45 -4.00 6.17
N PHE A 112 -3.00 -2.90 6.66
CA PHE A 112 -3.62 -1.90 5.80
C PHE A 112 -3.36 -0.48 6.27
N LEU A 113 -3.44 0.44 5.32
CA LEU A 113 -3.36 1.88 5.51
C LEU A 113 -4.37 2.53 4.55
N VAL A 114 -5.17 3.45 5.07
CA VAL A 114 -6.11 4.24 4.28
C VAL A 114 -5.64 5.68 4.32
N LEU A 115 -5.34 6.25 3.15
CA LEU A 115 -4.97 7.65 3.00
C LEU A 115 -6.16 8.45 2.49
N GLY A 116 -6.38 9.60 3.11
CA GLY A 116 -7.35 10.59 2.70
C GLY A 116 -6.72 11.94 2.38
N PRO A 117 -7.53 12.86 1.83
CA PRO A 117 -7.06 14.19 1.43
C PRO A 117 -6.71 15.10 2.61
N GLY A 118 -7.19 14.79 3.82
CA GLY A 118 -7.20 15.76 4.92
C GLY A 118 -8.10 16.95 4.60
N LYS A 119 -7.90 18.07 5.30
CA LYS A 119 -8.76 19.26 5.15
C LYS A 119 -8.53 20.00 3.84
N ASP A 120 -7.27 20.22 3.48
CA ASP A 120 -6.88 21.14 2.41
C ASP A 120 -6.22 20.42 1.21
N GLY A 121 -6.09 19.08 1.28
CA GLY A 121 -5.36 18.27 0.30
C GLY A 121 -6.20 17.60 -0.79
N ALA A 122 -7.41 18.07 -1.04
CA ALA A 122 -8.33 17.43 -1.99
C ALA A 122 -7.74 17.34 -3.42
N LYS A 123 -7.14 18.43 -3.92
CA LYS A 123 -6.54 18.47 -5.27
C LYS A 123 -5.39 17.45 -5.44
N PRO A 124 -4.28 17.51 -4.67
CA PRO A 124 -3.18 16.57 -4.87
C PRO A 124 -3.60 15.12 -4.56
N HIS A 125 -4.57 14.90 -3.66
CA HIS A 125 -5.12 13.56 -3.43
C HIS A 125 -5.86 13.02 -4.66
N GLY A 126 -6.75 13.83 -5.26
CA GLY A 126 -7.47 13.45 -6.48
C GLY A 126 -6.54 13.11 -7.65
N GLU A 127 -5.46 13.89 -7.83
CA GLU A 127 -4.46 13.62 -8.88
C GLU A 127 -3.76 12.26 -8.70
N GLN A 128 -3.51 11.84 -7.45
CA GLN A 128 -2.99 10.49 -7.17
C GLN A 128 -4.01 9.42 -7.52
N MET A 129 -5.27 9.62 -7.13
CA MET A 129 -6.35 8.68 -7.41
C MET A 129 -6.54 8.48 -8.91
N ASP A 130 -6.63 9.57 -9.68
CA ASP A 130 -6.77 9.54 -11.13
C ASP A 130 -5.60 8.79 -11.79
N THR A 131 -4.38 8.99 -11.28
CA THR A 131 -3.19 8.30 -11.78
C THR A 131 -3.22 6.80 -11.49
N ILE A 132 -3.61 6.41 -10.28
CA ILE A 132 -3.75 5.00 -9.88
C ILE A 132 -4.85 4.32 -10.70
N GLU A 133 -5.98 5.00 -10.86
CA GLU A 133 -7.11 4.57 -11.67
C GLU A 133 -6.71 4.31 -13.12
N ARG A 134 -5.91 5.22 -13.70
CA ARG A 134 -5.38 5.05 -15.05
C ARG A 134 -4.46 3.84 -15.17
N ILE A 135 -3.57 3.63 -14.21
CA ILE A 135 -2.69 2.44 -14.21
C ILE A 135 -3.51 1.16 -14.05
N ARG A 136 -4.56 1.16 -13.21
CA ARG A 136 -5.48 0.01 -13.10
C ARG A 136 -6.14 -0.27 -14.45
N ARG A 137 -6.70 0.73 -15.12
CA ARG A 137 -7.29 0.56 -16.46
C ARG A 137 -6.29 -0.01 -17.46
N PHE A 138 -5.06 0.50 -17.46
CA PHE A 138 -3.96 -0.04 -18.27
C PHE A 138 -3.72 -1.53 -17.96
N ILE A 139 -3.61 -1.90 -16.68
CA ILE A 139 -3.39 -3.29 -16.26
C ILE A 139 -4.52 -4.22 -16.73
N PHE A 140 -5.76 -3.79 -16.55
CA PHE A 140 -6.94 -4.56 -16.97
C PHE A 140 -7.03 -4.68 -18.50
N ALA A 141 -6.79 -3.60 -19.23
CA ALA A 141 -6.80 -3.60 -20.70
C ALA A 141 -5.71 -4.53 -21.26
N TYR A 142 -4.48 -4.43 -20.74
CA TYR A 142 -3.36 -5.27 -21.16
C TYR A 142 -3.64 -6.77 -20.92
N LEU A 143 -4.26 -7.12 -19.79
CA LEU A 143 -4.64 -8.49 -19.46
C LEU A 143 -5.99 -8.93 -20.05
N GLN A 144 -6.61 -8.10 -20.90
CA GLN A 144 -7.90 -8.35 -21.55
C GLN A 144 -9.01 -8.71 -20.54
N ARG A 145 -9.05 -7.97 -19.43
CA ARG A 145 -10.05 -8.12 -18.36
C ARG A 145 -10.97 -6.91 -18.28
N SER A 146 -12.21 -7.14 -17.89
CA SER A 146 -13.17 -6.08 -17.61
C SER A 146 -12.77 -5.32 -16.35
N TYR A 147 -12.78 -4.00 -16.43
CA TYR A 147 -12.46 -3.12 -15.32
C TYR A 147 -13.73 -2.52 -14.72
N SER A 148 -13.86 -2.57 -13.39
CA SER A 148 -14.86 -1.81 -12.64
C SER A 148 -14.17 -0.79 -11.74
N SER A 149 -14.52 0.48 -11.88
CA SER A 149 -14.05 1.52 -10.98
C SER A 149 -14.67 1.34 -9.60
N SER A 150 -13.94 1.76 -8.57
CA SER A 150 -14.45 1.89 -7.21
C SER A 150 -14.72 3.37 -6.95
N ASP A 151 -15.90 3.70 -6.43
CA ASP A 151 -16.28 5.07 -6.05
C ASP A 151 -15.70 5.49 -4.68
N ASP A 152 -14.53 4.95 -4.32
CA ASP A 152 -13.91 5.21 -3.02
C ASP A 152 -13.06 6.48 -3.12
N ASN A 153 -13.38 7.49 -2.30
CA ASN A 153 -12.61 8.73 -2.21
C ASN A 153 -11.30 8.59 -1.41
N SER A 154 -11.00 7.39 -0.92
CA SER A 154 -9.80 7.08 -0.14
C SER A 154 -8.85 6.14 -0.88
N LEU A 155 -7.55 6.30 -0.61
CA LEU A 155 -6.53 5.42 -1.13
C LEU A 155 -6.27 4.28 -0.14
N ARG A 156 -6.90 3.14 -0.41
CA ARG A 156 -6.69 1.91 0.37
C ARG A 156 -5.45 1.16 -0.10
N LEU A 157 -4.51 1.01 0.83
CA LEU A 157 -3.24 0.31 0.66
C LEU A 157 -3.25 -0.91 1.58
N GLN A 158 -2.79 -2.05 1.10
CA GLN A 158 -2.78 -3.27 1.90
C GLN A 158 -1.58 -4.14 1.61
N ARG A 159 -1.28 -5.06 2.51
CA ARG A 159 -0.20 -6.02 2.34
C ARG A 159 -0.56 -7.30 3.07
N ARG A 160 -0.41 -8.45 2.41
CA ARG A 160 -0.57 -9.75 3.09
C ARG A 160 0.54 -9.95 4.12
N VAL A 161 0.14 -10.43 5.29
CA VAL A 161 1.04 -10.67 6.41
C VAL A 161 1.76 -12.01 6.24
N PHE A 162 1.02 -13.05 5.87
CA PHE A 162 1.55 -14.40 5.77
C PHE A 162 1.76 -14.83 4.32
N THR A 163 2.83 -15.56 4.10
CA THR A 163 3.11 -16.30 2.86
C THR A 163 3.09 -17.79 3.18
N LYS A 164 2.66 -18.61 2.21
CA LYS A 164 2.69 -20.06 2.35
C LYS A 164 4.14 -20.52 2.43
N VAL A 165 4.44 -21.32 3.43
CA VAL A 165 5.77 -21.89 3.65
C VAL A 165 6.07 -22.89 2.55
N THR A 166 7.31 -22.86 2.07
CA THR A 166 7.81 -23.78 1.07
C THR A 166 9.13 -24.38 1.51
N GLU A 167 9.39 -25.61 1.09
CA GLU A 167 10.57 -26.36 1.52
C GLU A 167 11.87 -25.64 1.12
N GLY A 168 12.84 -25.64 2.03
CA GLY A 168 14.15 -25.02 1.84
C GLY A 168 14.23 -23.51 2.11
N GLU A 169 13.12 -22.83 2.38
CA GLU A 169 13.15 -21.40 2.73
C GLU A 169 13.35 -21.17 4.23
N HIS A 170 14.24 -20.23 4.57
CA HIS A 170 14.46 -19.80 5.94
C HIS A 170 13.59 -18.58 6.25
N TYR A 171 12.59 -18.77 7.11
CA TYR A 171 11.74 -17.69 7.57
C TYR A 171 12.27 -17.10 8.88
N ARG A 172 12.15 -15.78 8.99
CA ARG A 172 12.51 -15.06 10.20
C ARG A 172 11.62 -15.51 11.36
N ARG A 173 12.23 -15.78 12.52
CA ARG A 173 11.51 -15.97 13.77
C ARG A 173 11.03 -14.61 14.31
N LEU A 174 9.75 -14.54 14.65
CA LEU A 174 9.16 -13.39 15.35
C LEU A 174 9.61 -13.40 16.82
N ASP A 175 9.89 -12.22 17.36
CA ASP A 175 10.20 -12.06 18.77
C ASP A 175 8.93 -11.95 19.64
N ALA A 176 9.11 -11.84 20.95
CA ALA A 176 7.99 -11.76 21.90
C ALA A 176 7.18 -10.46 21.80
N ILE A 177 7.72 -9.41 21.17
CA ILE A 177 6.98 -8.15 20.95
C ILE A 177 6.05 -8.33 19.74
N GLU A 178 6.48 -9.10 18.74
CA GLU A 178 5.77 -9.30 17.49
C GLU A 178 4.73 -10.42 17.53
N ASP A 179 5.01 -11.47 18.30
CA ASP A 179 4.09 -12.57 18.54
C ASP A 179 4.04 -12.90 20.04
N PRO A 180 3.46 -12.02 20.89
CA PRO A 180 3.46 -12.20 22.34
C PRO A 180 2.87 -13.54 22.81
N GLY A 181 1.88 -14.06 22.07
CA GLY A 181 1.23 -15.34 22.37
C GLY A 181 1.89 -16.56 21.69
N GLY A 182 2.96 -16.36 20.91
CA GLY A 182 3.58 -17.41 20.11
C GLY A 182 2.64 -18.08 19.10
N ARG A 183 1.54 -17.42 18.72
CA ARG A 183 0.48 -18.02 17.88
C ARG A 183 0.96 -18.14 16.44
N ALA A 184 1.62 -17.13 15.90
CA ALA A 184 2.16 -17.17 14.54
C ALA A 184 3.26 -18.25 14.45
N ASN A 185 4.08 -18.39 15.51
CA ASN A 185 5.08 -19.45 15.57
C ASN A 185 4.48 -20.88 15.54
N ARG A 186 3.24 -21.08 16.02
CA ARG A 186 2.55 -22.40 15.95
C ARG A 186 2.17 -22.81 14.54
N ILE A 187 1.94 -21.86 13.63
CA ILE A 187 1.55 -22.13 12.23
C ILE A 187 2.72 -22.00 11.24
N ARG A 188 3.93 -21.74 11.72
CA ARG A 188 5.14 -21.45 10.92
C ARG A 188 5.55 -22.53 9.93
N SER A 189 5.04 -23.75 10.07
CA SER A 189 5.29 -24.85 9.14
C SER A 189 4.44 -24.75 7.87
N ARG A 190 3.35 -23.97 7.91
CA ARG A 190 2.41 -23.78 6.79
C ARG A 190 2.36 -22.32 6.32
N TRP A 191 2.47 -21.38 7.25
CA TRP A 191 2.34 -19.95 7.01
C TRP A 191 3.40 -19.20 7.81
N ALA A 192 4.17 -18.34 7.14
CA ALA A 192 5.21 -17.56 7.77
C ALA A 192 5.10 -16.08 7.42
N VAL A 193 5.51 -15.23 8.35
CA VAL A 193 5.70 -13.80 8.09
C VAL A 193 7.06 -13.63 7.41
N THR A 194 7.03 -13.39 6.10
CA THR A 194 8.24 -13.36 5.25
C THR A 194 8.97 -12.04 5.32
N HIS A 195 8.25 -10.92 5.41
CA HIS A 195 8.88 -9.62 5.54
C HIS A 195 8.11 -8.66 6.44
N LYS A 196 8.86 -7.72 7.00
CA LYS A 196 8.32 -6.66 7.84
C LYS A 196 8.00 -5.45 6.97
N LEU A 197 6.98 -4.70 7.39
CA LEU A 197 6.73 -3.39 6.84
C LEU A 197 7.79 -2.43 7.38
N ASP A 198 8.46 -1.71 6.49
CA ASP A 198 9.39 -0.67 6.89
C ASP A 198 8.61 0.57 7.30
N ILE A 199 8.68 0.91 8.58
CA ILE A 199 7.97 2.04 9.17
C ILE A 199 9.00 2.99 9.79
N GLY A 200 8.94 4.24 9.38
CA GLY A 200 9.88 5.26 9.84
C GLY A 200 9.24 6.62 10.07
N ARG A 201 10.02 7.55 10.60
CA ARG A 201 9.71 8.97 10.74
C ARG A 201 10.85 9.77 10.13
N ARG A 202 10.49 10.76 9.32
CA ARG A 202 11.44 11.80 8.89
C ARG A 202 11.60 12.83 10.00
N ASN A 203 12.83 13.03 10.42
CA ASN A 203 13.21 14.04 11.41
C ASN A 203 13.35 15.42 10.73
N VAL A 204 13.45 16.47 11.54
CA VAL A 204 13.58 17.87 11.06
C VAL A 204 14.85 18.08 10.23
N ASP A 205 15.93 17.35 10.54
CA ASP A 205 17.19 17.34 9.79
C ASP A 205 17.13 16.53 8.48
N GLY A 206 15.97 15.97 8.14
CA GLY A 206 15.76 15.14 6.96
C GLY A 206 16.17 13.68 7.13
N THR A 207 16.78 13.29 8.26
CA THR A 207 17.15 11.90 8.53
C THR A 207 15.92 11.01 8.75
N LEU A 208 16.05 9.72 8.46
CA LEU A 208 15.02 8.73 8.71
C LEU A 208 15.33 7.96 9.98
N SER A 209 14.39 7.98 10.92
CA SER A 209 14.42 7.15 12.12
C SER A 209 13.40 6.01 12.00
N ARG A 210 13.71 4.84 12.57
CA ARG A 210 12.76 3.73 12.60
C ARG A 210 11.66 4.00 13.62
N LEU A 211 10.42 3.67 13.27
CA LEU A 211 9.26 3.85 14.12
C LEU A 211 8.59 2.48 14.37
N PRO A 212 8.07 2.20 15.59
CA PRO A 212 7.24 1.02 15.81
C PRO A 212 5.90 1.16 15.05
N PHE A 213 5.22 0.04 14.80
CA PHE A 213 3.98 0.03 14.02
C PHE A 213 2.85 0.89 14.60
N PHE A 214 2.83 1.08 15.92
CA PHE A 214 1.84 1.91 16.62
C PHE A 214 2.21 3.40 16.63
N GLY A 215 3.36 3.77 16.05
CA GLY A 215 3.79 5.17 15.97
C GLY A 215 3.05 5.98 14.89
N ILE A 216 2.46 5.30 13.90
CA ILE A 216 1.58 5.91 12.89
C ILE A 216 0.15 5.95 13.43
N LYS A 217 -0.47 7.12 13.42
CA LYS A 217 -1.79 7.40 13.98
C LYS A 217 -2.68 8.09 12.96
N ARG A 218 -3.99 8.02 13.19
CA ARG A 218 -4.97 8.80 12.42
C ARG A 218 -4.64 10.29 12.50
N GLY A 219 -4.67 10.98 11.36
CA GLY A 219 -4.34 12.39 11.22
C GLY A 219 -2.86 12.68 10.95
N ASP A 220 -1.97 11.68 11.04
CA ASP A 220 -0.60 11.86 10.57
C ASP A 220 -0.57 12.05 9.05
N PHE A 221 0.34 12.88 8.57
CA PHE A 221 0.69 12.95 7.16
C PHE A 221 1.86 12.01 6.89
N VAL A 222 1.67 11.12 5.92
CA VAL A 222 2.64 10.06 5.60
C VAL A 222 3.01 10.09 4.12
N ASP A 223 4.24 9.65 3.86
CA ASP A 223 4.76 9.31 2.54
C ASP A 223 4.93 7.81 2.47
N VAL A 224 4.29 7.17 1.50
CA VAL A 224 4.22 5.72 1.41
C VAL A 224 4.81 5.26 0.09
N THR A 225 5.54 4.15 0.15
CA THR A 225 6.03 3.46 -1.03
C THR A 225 5.10 2.29 -1.32
N VAL A 226 4.61 2.20 -2.55
CA VAL A 226 3.64 1.18 -2.97
C VAL A 226 4.00 0.54 -4.30
N THR A 227 3.43 -0.62 -4.55
CA THR A 227 3.41 -1.29 -5.87
C THR A 227 2.01 -1.81 -6.16
N PHE A 228 1.77 -2.35 -7.36
CA PHE A 228 0.51 -2.99 -7.73
C PHE A 228 0.60 -4.50 -7.50
N ASP A 229 -0.33 -5.05 -6.72
CA ASP A 229 -0.45 -6.50 -6.50
C ASP A 229 -1.54 -7.04 -7.43
N ILE A 230 -1.14 -7.62 -8.56
CA ILE A 230 -2.05 -8.16 -9.57
C ILE A 230 -2.45 -9.58 -9.15
N THR A 231 -3.66 -9.74 -8.65
CA THR A 231 -4.18 -11.02 -8.16
C THR A 231 -5.33 -11.53 -9.02
N ASN A 232 -5.23 -12.77 -9.51
CA ASN A 232 -6.25 -13.49 -10.25
C ASN A 232 -6.85 -14.60 -9.37
N TYR A 233 -8.17 -14.61 -9.26
CA TYR A 233 -8.95 -15.66 -8.61
C TYR A 233 -9.67 -16.47 -9.68
N GLY A 234 -9.45 -17.78 -9.71
CA GLY A 234 -10.23 -18.69 -10.52
C GLY A 234 -11.34 -19.32 -9.69
N GLY A 235 -12.59 -19.25 -10.14
CA GLY A 235 -13.72 -19.91 -9.52
C GLY A 235 -14.67 -20.52 -10.55
N LYS A 236 -15.69 -21.26 -10.08
CA LYS A 236 -16.73 -21.86 -10.93
C LYS A 236 -17.49 -20.79 -11.75
N ALA A 237 -17.67 -19.60 -11.18
CA ALA A 237 -18.33 -18.46 -11.80
C ALA A 237 -17.44 -17.66 -12.79
N GLY A 238 -16.19 -18.10 -13.02
CA GLY A 238 -15.24 -17.44 -13.89
C GLY A 238 -13.99 -16.95 -13.16
N SER A 239 -13.14 -16.24 -13.91
CA SER A 239 -11.92 -15.63 -13.37
C SER A 239 -12.22 -14.19 -12.95
N SER A 240 -11.99 -13.87 -11.68
CA SER A 240 -11.99 -12.50 -11.17
C SER A 240 -10.56 -12.00 -11.04
N MET A 241 -10.33 -10.71 -11.25
CA MET A 241 -9.02 -10.08 -11.07
C MET A 241 -9.15 -8.84 -10.19
N THR A 242 -8.21 -8.68 -9.26
CA THR A 242 -8.10 -7.46 -8.47
C THR A 242 -6.68 -6.91 -8.54
N VAL A 243 -6.57 -5.59 -8.46
CA VAL A 243 -5.29 -4.88 -8.49
C VAL A 243 -5.20 -3.91 -7.31
N PRO A 244 -5.10 -4.43 -6.07
CA PRO A 244 -4.82 -3.62 -4.89
C PRO A 244 -3.45 -2.95 -4.94
N LEU A 245 -3.31 -1.86 -4.19
CA LEU A 245 -2.02 -1.24 -3.93
C LEU A 245 -1.33 -1.96 -2.78
N GLN A 246 -0.18 -2.58 -3.07
CA GLN A 246 0.63 -3.24 -2.09
C GLN A 246 1.52 -2.26 -1.33
N LEU A 247 1.36 -2.21 -0.01
CA LEU A 247 2.13 -1.35 0.87
C LEU A 247 3.56 -1.92 1.08
N LEU A 248 4.59 -1.13 0.76
CA LEU A 248 6.00 -1.53 0.91
C LEU A 248 6.68 -0.80 2.07
N GLN A 249 6.45 0.51 2.21
CA GLN A 249 7.05 1.35 3.25
C GLN A 249 6.08 2.46 3.67
N VAL A 250 6.13 2.86 4.95
CA VAL A 250 5.40 4.02 5.49
C VAL A 250 6.37 4.93 6.23
N VAL A 251 6.44 6.20 5.80
CA VAL A 251 7.26 7.23 6.46
C VAL A 251 6.34 8.31 7.00
N GLN A 252 6.30 8.47 8.32
CA GLN A 252 5.67 9.63 8.95
C GLN A 252 6.48 10.88 8.62
N VAL A 253 5.80 11.85 8.04
CA VAL A 253 6.40 13.10 7.59
C VAL A 253 6.00 14.23 8.54
N TYR A 254 4.73 14.27 8.89
CA TYR A 254 4.20 15.23 9.85
C TYR A 254 3.20 14.51 10.75
N SER A 255 3.23 14.85 12.03
CA SER A 255 2.25 14.39 13.02
C SER A 255 1.68 15.64 13.67
N PRO A 256 0.36 15.85 13.62
CA PRO A 256 -0.23 17.01 14.27
C PRO A 256 0.06 16.96 15.77
N PRO A 257 0.25 18.11 16.43
CA PRO A 257 0.35 18.14 17.88
C PRO A 257 -0.88 17.44 18.46
N PRO A 258 -0.74 16.66 19.54
CA PRO A 258 -1.87 16.00 20.15
C PRO A 258 -2.92 17.05 20.46
N THR A 259 -4.04 17.01 19.73
CA THR A 259 -5.18 17.87 20.01
C THR A 259 -5.50 17.63 21.47
N LYS A 260 -5.43 18.67 22.31
CA LYS A 260 -5.92 18.56 23.68
C LYS A 260 -7.36 18.10 23.54
N ILE A 261 -7.62 16.82 23.80
CA ILE A 261 -8.97 16.30 23.88
C ILE A 261 -9.53 17.03 25.09
N ILE A 262 -10.17 18.16 24.85
CA ILE A 262 -11.00 18.81 25.84
C ILE A 262 -12.13 17.79 26.02
N PHE A 263 -12.01 16.97 27.06
CA PHE A 263 -13.11 16.16 27.55
C PHE A 263 -14.17 17.15 28.06
N SER A 264 -14.91 17.76 27.13
CA SER A 264 -16.21 18.31 27.45
C SER A 264 -16.99 17.12 27.97
N ARG A 265 -17.28 17.14 29.28
CA ARG A 265 -18.14 16.17 29.95
C ARG A 265 -19.53 16.24 29.33
N LEU A 266 -19.72 15.63 28.17
CA LEU A 266 -21.04 15.28 27.68
C LEU A 266 -21.33 13.88 28.21
N ALA A 267 -21.90 13.86 29.41
CA ALA A 267 -22.59 12.72 29.96
C ALA A 267 -23.80 12.40 29.05
N GLY A 268 -23.56 11.65 27.98
CA GLY A 268 -24.60 11.23 27.04
C GLY A 268 -24.25 9.86 26.47
N LYS A 269 -25.06 8.86 26.81
CA LYS A 269 -24.98 7.46 26.37
C LYS A 269 -24.76 7.38 24.85
N ALA A 270 -23.57 6.99 24.39
CA ALA A 270 -23.33 6.65 22.99
C ALA A 270 -22.87 5.18 22.91
N SER A 271 -23.72 4.33 22.31
CA SER A 271 -23.34 2.97 21.91
C SER A 271 -22.44 3.03 20.69
N ILE A 272 -21.23 2.49 20.79
CA ILE A 272 -20.33 2.34 19.65
C ILE A 272 -20.84 1.15 18.81
N GLN A 273 -21.46 1.43 17.67
CA GLN A 273 -21.65 0.42 16.61
C GLN A 273 -20.36 0.30 15.82
N THR A 274 -19.62 -0.79 16.05
CA THR A 274 -18.55 -1.24 15.16
C THR A 274 -19.21 -1.73 13.87
N GLN A 275 -19.10 -0.98 12.78
CA GLN A 275 -19.44 -1.52 11.46
C GLN A 275 -18.47 -2.68 11.17
N GLY A 276 -18.99 -3.91 11.23
CA GLY A 276 -18.26 -5.11 10.86
C GLY A 276 -17.90 -5.06 9.37
N PHE A 277 -16.62 -5.23 9.07
CA PHE A 277 -16.16 -5.48 7.72
C PHE A 277 -16.60 -6.89 7.31
N ASN A 278 -17.70 -7.00 6.57
CA ASN A 278 -18.07 -8.24 5.91
C ASN A 278 -17.14 -8.44 4.70
N PHE A 279 -16.12 -9.28 4.87
CA PHE A 279 -15.60 -10.00 3.72
C PHE A 279 -16.69 -10.99 3.32
N ALA A 280 -17.15 -10.93 2.07
CA ALA A 280 -18.01 -11.98 1.54
C ALA A 280 -17.29 -13.31 1.75
N ASP A 281 -17.83 -14.14 2.63
CA ASP A 281 -17.41 -15.52 2.80
C ASP A 281 -17.92 -16.29 1.57
N ASP A 282 -17.15 -16.24 0.48
CA ASP A 282 -17.20 -17.30 -0.52
C ASP A 282 -16.60 -18.53 0.16
N GLU A 283 -17.48 -19.43 0.60
CA GLU A 283 -17.15 -20.76 1.09
C GLU A 283 -16.36 -21.51 0.00
N MET A 284 -15.04 -21.56 0.17
CA MET A 284 -14.24 -22.59 -0.47
C MET A 284 -14.40 -23.87 0.36
N GLU A 285 -15.40 -24.67 -0.01
CA GLU A 285 -15.40 -26.10 0.32
C GLU A 285 -14.18 -26.75 -0.36
N GLU A 286 -13.32 -27.37 0.45
CA GLU A 286 -12.26 -28.30 0.01
C GLU A 286 -12.85 -29.64 -0.42
#